data_AF-A0A7X1HE93-F1
#
_entry.id   AF-A0A7X1HE93-F1
#
_cell.length_a   1.000
_cell.length_b   1.000
_cell.length_c   1.000
_cell.angle_alpha   90.00
_cell.angle_beta   90.00
_cell.angle_gamma   90.00
#
_symmetry.space_group_name_H-M   'P 1'
#
loop_
_entity.id
_entity.type
_entity.pdbx_description
1 polymer ?
#
loop_
_entity_poly.entity_id
_entity_poly.type
_entity_poly.pdbx_seq_one_letter_code
_entity_poly.pdbx_strand_id
1 'polypeptide(L)'
;MTKLVGRTTVMPRVRISDVAIWFKHVESPELRRRLLALGEEEPIHLETDGVIGRWVRMKTGRDGRPTDAIRPEGGMKDLWANWYKTRRGEEIVLREVLLTDVEFAKPSMQFPEWASQEDEEAFRAL
;
A
#
# COMPACT_ATOMS: atom_id res chain seq x y z
N MET A 1 18.40 35.06 -5.03
CA MET A 1 17.90 34.03 -5.98
C MET A 1 18.22 32.66 -5.39
N THR A 2 17.32 32.08 -4.61
CA THR A 2 17.55 30.79 -3.96
C THR A 2 16.88 29.70 -4.79
N LYS A 3 17.69 28.85 -5.43
CA LYS A 3 17.24 27.72 -6.24
C LYS A 3 16.63 26.68 -5.30
N LEU A 4 15.31 26.51 -5.36
CA LEU A 4 14.62 25.39 -4.71
C LEU A 4 15.10 24.11 -5.41
N VAL A 5 15.99 23.37 -4.76
CA VAL A 5 16.26 21.96 -5.11
C VAL A 5 14.94 21.22 -4.91
N GLY A 6 14.31 20.84 -6.02
CA GLY A 6 13.23 19.86 -5.98
C GLY A 6 13.79 18.59 -5.35
N ARG A 7 13.40 18.28 -4.12
CA ARG A 7 13.63 16.95 -3.55
C ARG A 7 12.84 15.98 -4.41
N THR A 8 13.52 15.25 -5.28
CA THR A 8 12.97 14.03 -5.87
C THR A 8 12.65 13.12 -4.69
N THR A 9 11.37 13.01 -4.34
CA THR A 9 10.93 12.04 -3.35
C THR A 9 11.22 10.67 -3.95
N VAL A 10 12.28 10.01 -3.48
CA VAL A 10 12.61 8.65 -3.90
C VAL A 10 11.51 7.77 -3.34
N MET A 11 10.58 7.37 -4.21
CA MET A 11 9.53 6.44 -3.82
C MET A 11 10.18 5.07 -3.59
N PRO A 12 10.05 4.48 -2.40
CA PRO A 12 10.70 3.24 -2.08
C PRO A 12 10.18 2.09 -2.93
N ARG A 13 11.09 1.21 -3.36
CA ARG A 13 10.76 0.13 -4.27
C ARG A 13 11.06 -1.23 -3.68
N VAL A 14 10.52 -2.24 -4.36
CA VAL A 14 10.79 -3.64 -4.13
C VAL A 14 10.79 -4.37 -5.47
N ARG A 15 11.66 -5.37 -5.61
CA ARG A 15 11.68 -6.24 -6.79
C ARG A 15 10.74 -7.44 -6.63
N ILE A 16 9.89 -7.67 -7.62
CA ILE A 16 9.03 -8.85 -7.72
C ILE A 16 9.91 -10.06 -8.03
N SER A 17 10.37 -10.75 -6.98
CA SER A 17 11.37 -11.82 -7.10
C SER A 17 10.94 -13.14 -6.47
N ASP A 18 9.89 -13.09 -5.64
CA ASP A 18 9.38 -14.21 -4.88
C ASP A 18 7.87 -14.04 -4.59
N VAL A 19 7.23 -15.10 -4.11
CA VAL A 19 5.81 -15.10 -3.71
C VAL A 19 5.57 -14.31 -2.42
N ALA A 20 6.62 -14.04 -1.65
CA ALA A 20 6.63 -13.18 -0.49
C ALA A 20 7.60 -12.00 -0.68
N ILE A 21 7.40 -10.92 0.07
CA ILE A 21 8.36 -9.82 0.11
C ILE A 21 9.29 -10.02 1.31
N TRP A 22 10.56 -10.25 1.02
CA TRP A 22 11.62 -10.35 2.01
C TRP A 22 12.11 -8.95 2.42
N PHE A 23 12.30 -8.72 3.72
CA PHE A 23 12.60 -7.39 4.26
C PHE A 23 13.94 -6.84 3.77
N LYS A 24 14.89 -7.72 3.47
CA LYS A 24 16.18 -7.35 2.87
C LYS A 24 16.05 -6.74 1.47
N HIS A 25 14.94 -6.97 0.77
CA HIS A 25 14.65 -6.41 -0.56
C HIS A 25 13.83 -5.11 -0.51
N VAL A 26 13.40 -4.67 0.68
CA VAL A 26 12.66 -3.41 0.85
C VAL A 26 13.65 -2.27 0.96
N GLU A 27 13.68 -1.38 -0.04
CA GLU A 27 14.68 -0.30 -0.08
C GLU A 27 14.52 0.70 1.07
N SER A 28 13.30 1.08 1.43
CA SER A 28 13.08 2.05 2.52
C SER A 28 13.52 1.48 3.87
N PRO A 29 14.47 2.13 4.58
CA PRO A 29 14.85 1.73 5.92
C PRO A 29 13.72 1.94 6.93
N GLU A 30 12.87 2.95 6.72
CA GLU A 30 11.74 3.26 7.60
C GLU A 30 10.65 2.19 7.48
N LEU A 31 10.26 1.84 6.26
CA LEU A 31 9.31 0.76 6.02
C LEU A 31 9.86 -0.57 6.53
N ARG A 32 11.16 -0.84 6.34
CA ARG A 32 11.79 -2.05 6.86
C ARG A 32 11.72 -2.14 8.38
N ARG A 33 12.01 -1.05 9.10
CA ARG A 33 11.87 -0.99 10.56
C ARG A 33 10.43 -1.23 10.99
N ARG A 34 9.46 -0.63 10.29
CA ARG A 34 8.04 -0.87 10.55
C ARG A 34 7.67 -2.34 10.39
N LEU A 35 8.09 -2.96 9.29
CA LEU A 35 7.82 -4.37 8.99
C LEU A 35 8.47 -5.32 10.01
N LEU A 36 9.66 -4.98 10.51
CA LEU A 36 10.35 -5.70 11.59
C LEU A 36 9.64 -5.59 12.94
N ALA A 37 8.90 -4.51 13.18
CA ALA A 37 8.15 -4.28 14.41
C ALA A 37 6.79 -5.01 14.43
N LEU A 38 6.35 -5.58 13.31
CA LEU A 38 5.11 -6.36 13.24
C LEU A 38 5.26 -7.66 14.05
N GLY A 39 4.26 -7.95 14.88
CA GLY A 39 4.10 -9.26 15.49
C GLY A 39 3.85 -10.36 14.47
N GLU A 40 4.01 -11.62 14.88
CA GLU A 40 3.70 -12.75 14.01
C GLU A 40 2.22 -12.71 13.58
N GLU A 41 1.98 -12.96 12.30
CA GLU A 41 0.64 -12.87 11.70
C GLU A 41 -0.03 -11.50 11.80
N GLU A 42 0.69 -10.46 12.24
CA GLU A 42 0.15 -9.11 12.29
C GLU A 42 -0.08 -8.58 10.86
N PRO A 43 -1.28 -8.06 10.57
CA PRO A 43 -1.61 -7.52 9.26
C PRO A 43 -1.07 -6.10 9.08
N ILE A 44 -0.76 -5.75 7.83
CA ILE A 44 -0.40 -4.41 7.39
C ILE A 44 -1.02 -4.14 6.01
N HIS A 45 -1.41 -2.89 5.74
CA HIS A 45 -1.85 -2.47 4.41
C HIS A 45 -0.70 -1.78 3.69
N LEU A 46 -0.40 -2.26 2.50
CA LEU A 46 0.64 -1.69 1.66
C LEU A 46 0.05 -1.36 0.30
N GLU A 47 0.47 -0.24 -0.26
CA GLU A 47 0.30 0.04 -1.67
C GLU A 47 1.50 -0.50 -2.44
N THR A 48 1.21 -1.30 -3.46
CA THR A 48 2.16 -1.78 -4.43
C THR A 48 1.74 -1.32 -5.81
N ASP A 49 2.56 -0.49 -6.45
CA ASP A 49 2.29 0.00 -7.81
C ASP A 49 0.86 0.61 -7.98
N GLY A 50 0.42 1.38 -6.98
CA GLY A 50 -0.92 1.99 -6.97
C GLY A 50 -2.06 1.08 -6.50
N VAL A 51 -1.80 -0.20 -6.22
CA VAL A 51 -2.81 -1.13 -5.68
C VAL A 51 -2.62 -1.31 -4.19
N ILE A 52 -3.65 -0.95 -3.40
CA ILE A 52 -3.67 -1.16 -1.95
C ILE A 52 -4.13 -2.60 -1.66
N GLY A 53 -3.32 -3.32 -0.90
CA GLY A 53 -3.59 -4.70 -0.53
C GLY A 53 -3.25 -5.00 0.92
N ARG A 54 -3.85 -6.09 1.43
CA ARG A 54 -3.52 -6.62 2.76
C ARG A 54 -2.34 -7.56 2.69
N TRP A 55 -1.42 -7.38 3.61
CA TRP A 55 -0.23 -8.19 3.81
C TRP A 55 -0.16 -8.65 5.25
N VAL A 56 0.53 -9.75 5.50
CA VAL A 56 0.64 -10.36 6.83
C VAL A 56 2.08 -10.78 7.09
N ARG A 57 2.58 -10.46 8.29
CA ARG A 57 3.88 -10.94 8.79
C ARG A 57 3.89 -12.46 8.82
N MET A 58 4.90 -13.07 8.19
CA MET A 58 5.01 -14.53 8.19
C MET A 58 5.35 -15.06 9.60
N LYS A 59 4.86 -16.27 9.90
CA LYS A 59 5.21 -17.00 11.13
C LYS A 59 6.71 -17.27 11.20
N THR A 60 7.19 -17.40 12.42
CA THR A 60 8.48 -18.01 12.75
C THR A 60 8.56 -19.39 12.12
N GLY A 61 9.68 -19.67 11.45
CA GLY A 61 9.92 -20.96 10.83
C GLY A 61 10.03 -22.08 11.87
N ARG A 62 9.99 -23.34 11.42
CA ARG A 62 10.11 -24.53 12.29
C ARG A 62 11.38 -24.54 13.16
N ASP A 63 12.42 -23.82 12.73
CA ASP A 63 13.70 -23.63 13.44
C ASP A 63 13.62 -22.61 14.61
N GLY A 64 12.46 -21.98 14.84
CA GLY A 64 12.30 -20.96 15.88
C GLY A 64 12.84 -19.58 15.50
N ARG A 65 13.33 -19.40 14.27
CA ARG A 65 13.80 -18.09 13.76
C ARG A 65 12.65 -17.29 13.15
N PRO A 66 12.53 -15.99 13.45
CA PRO A 66 11.55 -15.12 12.81
C PRO A 66 11.82 -15.10 11.30
N THR A 67 10.76 -15.29 10.51
CA THR A 67 10.86 -15.27 9.06
C THR A 67 10.77 -13.83 8.60
N ASP A 68 11.87 -13.20 8.17
CA ASP A 68 11.94 -11.80 7.70
C ASP A 68 11.25 -11.54 6.34
N ALA A 69 9.98 -11.87 6.27
CA ALA A 69 9.11 -11.63 5.14
C ALA A 69 7.65 -11.32 5.54
N ILE A 70 6.93 -10.75 4.58
CA ILE A 70 5.46 -10.62 4.58
C ILE A 70 4.91 -11.37 3.37
N ARG A 71 3.69 -11.91 3.53
CA ARG A 71 2.95 -12.55 2.45
C ARG A 71 1.68 -11.75 2.13
N PRO A 72 1.25 -11.70 0.86
CA PRO A 72 -0.02 -11.08 0.52
C PRO A 72 -1.19 -11.95 1.00
N GLU A 73 -2.32 -11.31 1.29
CA GLU A 73 -3.55 -11.96 1.75
C GLU A 73 -4.79 -11.39 1.05
N GLY A 74 -5.88 -12.16 0.99
CA GLY A 74 -7.10 -11.79 0.25
C GLY A 74 -6.83 -11.60 -1.25
N GLY A 75 -7.53 -10.67 -1.89
CA GLY A 75 -7.37 -10.41 -3.33
C GLY A 75 -5.95 -9.97 -3.74
N MET A 76 -5.16 -9.45 -2.80
CA MET A 76 -3.76 -9.14 -3.05
C MET A 76 -2.91 -10.38 -3.31
N LYS A 77 -3.29 -11.53 -2.76
CA LYS A 77 -2.60 -12.81 -2.96
C LYS A 77 -2.69 -13.25 -4.42
N ASP A 78 -3.89 -13.20 -5.00
CA ASP A 78 -4.12 -13.58 -6.39
C ASP A 78 -3.42 -12.63 -7.36
N LEU A 79 -3.50 -11.32 -7.09
CA LEU A 79 -2.82 -10.30 -7.87
C LEU A 79 -1.29 -10.49 -7.85
N TRP A 80 -0.70 -10.64 -6.66
CA TRP A 80 0.74 -10.83 -6.52
C TRP A 80 1.22 -12.13 -7.16
N ALA A 81 0.45 -13.21 -7.03
CA ALA A 81 0.76 -14.48 -7.69
C ALA A 81 0.75 -14.35 -9.23
N ASN A 82 -0.15 -13.54 -9.78
CA ASN A 82 -0.14 -13.20 -11.19
C ASN A 82 1.09 -12.38 -11.57
N TRP A 83 1.39 -11.31 -10.82
CA TRP A 83 2.57 -10.48 -11.08
C TRP A 83 3.89 -11.24 -10.95
N TYR A 84 4.00 -12.17 -10.02
CA TYR A 84 5.18 -13.04 -9.91
C TYR A 84 5.40 -13.89 -11.17
N LYS A 85 4.34 -14.22 -11.91
CA LYS A 85 4.43 -14.96 -13.18
C LYS A 85 4.72 -14.05 -14.37
N THR A 86 4.14 -12.85 -14.41
CA THR A 86 4.14 -11.98 -15.59
C THR A 86 5.13 -10.82 -15.53
N ARG A 87 5.44 -10.32 -14.34
CA ARG A 87 6.29 -9.14 -14.06
C ARG A 87 7.52 -9.49 -13.22
N ARG A 88 7.96 -10.75 -13.25
CA ARG A 88 9.11 -11.19 -12.44
C ARG A 88 10.37 -10.41 -12.80
N GLY A 89 11.06 -9.90 -11.79
CA GLY A 89 12.28 -9.10 -11.93
C GLY A 89 12.03 -7.60 -11.99
N GLU A 90 10.78 -7.17 -12.13
CA GLU A 90 10.42 -5.75 -12.17
C GLU A 90 10.51 -5.10 -10.78
N GLU A 91 10.91 -3.83 -10.75
CA GLU A 91 10.96 -3.00 -9.53
C GLU A 91 9.72 -2.10 -9.47
N ILE A 92 8.94 -2.25 -8.41
CA ILE A 92 7.68 -1.51 -8.23
C ILE A 92 7.72 -0.69 -6.95
N VAL A 93 6.91 0.36 -6.88
CA VAL A 93 6.74 1.17 -5.66
C VAL A 93 6.08 0.33 -4.56
N LEU A 94 6.57 0.47 -3.33
CA LEU A 94 6.03 -0.16 -2.13
C LEU A 94 5.97 0.84 -0.98
N ARG A 95 4.77 1.16 -0.47
CA ARG A 95 4.60 2.03 0.70
C ARG A 95 3.57 1.47 1.68
N GLU A 96 3.74 1.79 2.96
CA GLU A 96 2.69 1.57 3.95
C GLU A 96 1.56 2.56 3.73
N VAL A 97 0.33 2.07 3.90
CA VAL A 97 -0.89 2.88 3.90
C VAL A 97 -1.54 2.70 5.28
N LEU A 98 -1.76 3.80 5.99
CA LEU A 98 -2.45 3.76 7.28
C LEU A 98 -3.95 3.56 7.05
N LEU A 99 -4.61 2.79 7.90
CA LEU A 99 -6.04 2.46 7.74
C LEU A 99 -6.94 3.69 7.61
N THR A 100 -6.61 4.79 8.28
CA THR A 100 -7.32 6.07 8.10
C THR A 100 -7.34 6.50 6.63
N ASP A 101 -6.24 6.31 5.91
CA ASP A 101 -6.12 6.62 4.47
C ASP A 101 -6.88 5.61 3.60
N VAL A 102 -6.92 4.33 3.98
CA VAL A 102 -7.67 3.27 3.27
C VAL A 102 -9.19 3.51 3.34
N GLU A 103 -9.69 4.06 4.44
CA GLU A 103 -11.11 4.41 4.57
C GLU A 103 -11.51 5.58 3.67
N PHE A 104 -10.63 6.58 3.49
CA PHE A 104 -10.83 7.68 2.55
C PHE A 104 -10.58 7.31 1.08
N ALA A 105 -9.77 6.27 0.81
CA ALA A 105 -9.47 5.77 -0.52
C ALA A 105 -10.59 4.87 -1.11
N LYS A 106 -11.62 4.52 -0.31
CA LYS A 106 -12.86 3.99 -0.88
C LYS A 106 -13.55 5.16 -1.57
N PRO A 107 -13.73 5.14 -2.91
CA PRO A 107 -14.45 6.21 -3.57
C PRO A 107 -15.83 6.31 -2.93
N SER A 108 -16.13 7.52 -2.46
CA SER A 108 -17.46 8.03 -2.18
C SER A 108 -18.39 7.71 -3.36
N MET A 109 -18.96 6.52 -3.36
CA MET A 109 -19.98 6.06 -4.30
C MET A 109 -21.32 5.89 -3.59
N GLN A 110 -21.57 6.77 -2.63
CA GLN A 110 -22.88 7.10 -2.07
C GLN A 110 -23.00 8.62 -2.18
N PHE A 111 -24.21 9.11 -2.44
CA PHE A 111 -24.59 10.50 -2.77
C PHE A 111 -24.62 10.91 -4.26
N PRO A 112 -25.38 10.22 -5.14
CA PRO A 112 -25.86 10.84 -6.38
C PRO A 112 -26.92 11.94 -6.15
N GLU A 113 -27.36 12.20 -4.92
CA GLU A 113 -28.43 13.17 -4.61
C GLU A 113 -27.96 14.61 -4.36
N TRP A 114 -26.65 14.89 -4.36
CA TRP A 114 -26.08 16.24 -4.17
C TRP A 114 -25.50 16.85 -5.45
N ALA A 115 -25.88 16.33 -6.62
CA ALA A 115 -25.51 16.87 -7.93
C ALA A 115 -26.73 17.32 -8.74
N SER A 116 -27.82 17.75 -8.08
CA SER A 116 -28.87 18.52 -8.75
C SER A 116 -28.61 20.01 -8.57
N GLN A 117 -28.24 20.62 -9.68
CA GLN A 117 -28.09 22.04 -9.95
C GLN A 117 -29.47 22.73 -9.99
N GLU A 118 -30.26 22.64 -8.91
CA GLU A 118 -31.63 23.19 -8.83
C GLU A 118 -31.93 23.94 -7.53
N ASP A 119 -30.91 24.39 -6.77
CA ASP A 119 -31.10 25.27 -5.62
C ASP A 119 -30.33 26.60 -5.81
N GLU A 120 -30.63 27.31 -6.89
CA GLU A 120 -30.15 28.69 -7.14
C GLU A 120 -31.30 29.74 -7.17
N GLU A 121 -32.55 29.39 -6.85
CA GLU A 121 -33.70 30.32 -6.95
C GLU A 121 -34.43 30.68 -5.63
N ALA A 122 -33.89 30.34 -4.46
CA ALA A 122 -34.57 30.62 -3.17
C ALA A 122 -34.04 31.85 -2.40
N PHE A 123 -33.04 32.59 -2.91
CA PHE A 123 -32.42 33.74 -2.22
C PHE A 123 -32.59 35.09 -2.95
N ARG A 124 -33.72 35.28 -3.64
CA ARG A 124 -34.09 36.55 -4.30
C ARG A 124 -35.49 37.07 -3.96
N ALA A 125 -36.10 36.56 -2.88
CA ALA A 125 -37.38 37.07 -2.39
C ALA A 125 -37.47 37.05 -0.86
N LEU A 126 -36.64 37.84 -0.19
CA LEU A 126 -36.91 38.40 1.16
C LEU A 126 -36.31 39.81 1.23
#